data_AF-A0A9E4T3U7-F1
#
_entry.id   AF-A0A9E4T3U7-F1
#
_cell.length_a   1.000
_cell.length_b   1.000
_cell.length_c   1.000
_cell.angle_alpha   90.00
_cell.angle_beta   90.00
_cell.angle_gamma   90.00
#
_symmetry.space_group_name_H-M   'P 1'
#
loop_
_entity.id
_entity.type
_entity.pdbx_description
1 polymer ?
#
loop_
_entity_poly.entity_id
_entity_poly.type
_entity_poly.pdbx_seq_one_letter_code
_entity_poly.pdbx_strand_id
1 'polypeptide(L)' 'MGIYRVFAGADGESHIEEIDLDKNADLCSFLNVAEVRIHQFSELRSMDFHPLTERRLIIHLRGEVEIGVS' A
#
# COMPACT_ATOMS: atom_id res chain seq x y z
N MET A 1 0.83 -8.92 11.82
CA MET A 1 0.26 -8.17 10.68
C MET A 1 0.95 -6.82 10.68
N GLY A 2 1.90 -6.61 9.77
CA GLY A 2 2.64 -5.36 9.68
C GLY A 2 1.92 -4.38 8.75
N ILE A 3 2.15 -3.09 8.94
CA ILE A 3 1.68 -2.05 8.03
C ILE A 3 2.91 -1.44 7.40
N TYR A 4 2.91 -1.41 6.08
CA TYR A 4 4.03 -0.90 5.31
C TYR A 4 3.57 0.28 4.48
N ARG A 5 4.43 1.29 4.38
CA ARG A 5 4.25 2.39 3.45
C ARG A 5 5.23 2.23 2.31
N VAL A 6 4.70 2.31 1.10
CA VAL A 6 5.46 2.33 -0.13
C VAL A 6 5.32 3.71 -0.75
N PHE A 7 6.43 4.34 -1.09
CA PHE A 7 6.44 5.70 -1.65
C PHE A 7 7.64 5.93 -2.56
N ALA A 8 7.50 6.86 -3.51
CA ALA A 8 8.62 7.34 -4.31
C ALA A 8 9.45 8.34 -3.51
N GLY A 9 10.76 8.10 -3.41
CA GLY A 9 11.72 8.98 -2.77
C GLY A 9 12.13 10.16 -3.66
N ALA A 10 12.80 11.14 -3.07
CA ALA A 10 13.37 12.27 -3.81
C ALA A 10 14.57 11.87 -4.69
N ASP A 11 15.11 10.67 -4.45
CA ASP A 11 16.15 10.01 -5.23
C ASP A 11 15.61 9.37 -6.53
N GLY A 12 14.28 9.33 -6.71
CA GLY A 12 13.65 8.72 -7.87
C GLY A 12 13.41 7.21 -7.72
N GLU A 13 13.79 6.62 -6.59
CA GLU A 13 13.62 5.19 -6.30
C GLU A 13 12.38 4.94 -5.44
N SER A 14 11.93 3.68 -5.41
CA SER A 14 10.83 3.26 -4.55
C SER A 14 11.33 2.80 -3.19
N HIS A 15 10.69 3.28 -2.12
CA HIS A 15 11.04 2.94 -0.74
C HIS A 15 9.91 2.17 -0.08
N ILE A 16 10.26 1.21 0.78
CA ILE A 16 9.33 0.50 1.64
C ILE A 16 9.80 0.60 3.10
N GLU A 17 8.91 1.04 3.98
CA GLU A 17 9.18 1.13 5.43
C GLU A 17 8.02 0.54 6.24
N GLU A 18 8.36 -0.11 7.36
CA GLU A 18 7.36 -0.58 8.33
C GLU A 18 6.90 0.59 9.21
N ILE A 19 5.59 0.70 9.39
CA ILE A 19 4.95 1.76 10.15
C ILE A 19 4.38 1.22 11.46
N ASP A 20 4.71 1.92 12.54
CA ASP A 20 4.05 1.78 13.84
C ASP A 20 2.78 2.65 13.88
N LEU A 21 1.62 2.01 14.04
CA LEU A 21 0.31 2.66 14.12
C LEU A 21 0.22 3.68 15.25
N ASP A 22 0.81 3.39 16.40
CA ASP A 22 0.69 4.23 17.59
C ASP A 22 1.50 5.53 17.46
N LYS A 23 2.43 5.56 16.50
CA LYS A 23 3.34 6.69 16.26
C LYS A 23 3.02 7.49 14.98
N ASN A 24 2.07 7.03 14.17
CA ASN A 24 1.79 7.62 12.86
C ASN A 24 0.37 8.22 12.78
N ALA A 25 0.25 9.46 13.25
CA ALA A 25 -0.99 10.25 13.15
C ALA A 25 -1.49 10.44 11.71
N ASP A 26 -0.61 10.31 10.71
CA ASP A 26 -0.94 10.45 9.29
C ASP A 26 -1.91 9.39 8.77
N LEU A 27 -2.10 8.26 9.45
CA LEU A 27 -3.10 7.27 9.05
C LEU A 27 -4.53 7.78 9.24
N CYS A 28 -4.75 8.73 10.16
CA CYS A 28 -6.01 9.44 10.28
C CYS A 28 -6.33 10.32 9.04
N SER A 29 -5.38 10.53 8.13
CA SER A 29 -5.64 11.24 6.86
C SER A 29 -6.47 10.41 5.87
N PHE A 30 -6.59 9.10 6.06
CA PHE A 30 -7.39 8.21 5.19
C PHE A 30 -8.90 8.23 5.49
N LEU A 31 -9.37 9.10 6.37
CA LEU A 31 -10.78 9.14 6.78
C LEU A 31 -11.75 9.55 5.66
N ASN A 32 -11.28 10.30 4.65
CA ASN A 32 -12.09 10.70 3.50
C ASN A 32 -11.92 9.70 2.33
N VAL A 33 -12.53 8.53 2.49
CA VAL A 33 -12.46 7.46 1.49
C VAL A 33 -13.37 7.78 0.30
N ALA A 34 -12.78 7.95 -0.88
CA ALA A 34 -13.53 8.20 -2.11
C ALA A 34 -14.19 6.93 -2.69
N GLU A 35 -13.54 5.76 -2.52
CA GLU A 35 -13.99 4.49 -3.07
C GLU A 35 -13.48 3.31 -2.25
N VAL A 36 -14.28 2.24 -2.15
CA VAL A 36 -13.89 0.95 -1.56
C VAL A 36 -14.12 -0.16 -2.58
N ARG A 37 -13.10 -0.98 -2.84
CA ARG A 37 -13.18 -2.14 -3.73
C ARG A 37 -12.66 -3.40 -3.04
N ILE A 38 -13.28 -4.53 -3.34
CA ILE A 38 -12.81 -5.86 -2.93
C ILE A 38 -12.40 -6.62 -4.18
N HIS A 39 -11.16 -7.10 -4.19
CA HIS A 39 -10.60 -7.87 -5.29
C HIS A 39 -10.36 -9.31 -4.86
N GLN A 40 -10.70 -10.24 -5.75
CA GLN A 40 -10.37 -11.66 -5.61
C GLN A 40 -9.73 -12.13 -6.92
N PHE A 41 -8.60 -12.81 -6.78
CA PHE A 41 -7.86 -13.37 -7.90
C PHE A 41 -7.74 -14.88 -7.70
N SER A 42 -8.03 -15.66 -8.75
CA SER A 42 -7.91 -17.12 -8.75
C SER A 42 -6.48 -17.61 -9.00
N GLU A 43 -5.63 -16.73 -9.53
CA GLU A 43 -4.25 -17.01 -9.92
C GLU A 43 -3.33 -15.87 -9.46
N LEU A 44 -2.04 -16.15 -9.35
CA LEU A 44 -1.02 -15.16 -9.02
C LEU A 44 -0.99 -14.06 -10.09
N ARG A 45 -0.96 -12.80 -9.65
CA ARG A 45 -0.79 -11.64 -10.53
C ARG A 45 0.45 -10.86 -10.14
N SER A 46 1.29 -10.58 -11.14
CA SER A 46 2.29 -9.53 -11.04
C SER A 46 1.64 -8.21 -11.43
N MET A 47 1.70 -7.23 -10.55
CA MET A 47 1.12 -5.90 -10.76
C MET A 47 2.08 -4.84 -10.27
N ASP A 48 2.34 -3.85 -11.11
CA ASP A 48 3.16 -2.72 -10.73
C ASP A 48 2.39 -1.77 -9.81
N PHE A 49 3.08 -1.26 -8.78
CA PHE A 49 2.62 -0.12 -8.01
C PHE A 49 2.87 1.16 -8.79
N HIS A 50 2.09 1.41 -9.84
CA HIS A 50 2.14 2.71 -10.51
C HIS A 50 1.70 3.83 -9.56
N PRO A 51 2.41 4.98 -9.53
CA PRO A 51 1.97 6.14 -8.78
C PRO A 51 0.61 6.58 -9.31
N LEU A 52 -0.38 6.61 -8.42
CA LEU A 52 -1.68 7.21 -8.67
C LEU A 52 -1.72 8.59 -8.01
N THR A 53 -2.53 9.49 -8.56
CA THR A 53 -2.77 10.80 -7.97
C THR A 53 -3.35 10.67 -6.56
N GLU A 54 -4.16 9.64 -6.32
CA GLU A 54 -4.77 9.33 -5.03
C GLU A 54 -3.95 8.33 -4.21
N ARG A 55 -3.96 8.50 -2.88
CA ARG A 55 -3.40 7.53 -1.93
C ARG A 55 -4.34 6.33 -1.81
N ARG A 56 -3.77 5.11 -1.72
CA ARG A 56 -4.53 3.87 -1.52
C ARG A 56 -4.12 3.19 -0.22
N LEU A 57 -5.10 2.69 0.52
CA LEU A 57 -4.90 1.71 1.57
C LEU A 57 -5.29 0.34 1.02
N ILE A 58 -4.36 -0.61 0.99
CA ILE A 58 -4.60 -1.98 0.53
C ILE A 58 -4.53 -2.90 1.74
N ILE A 59 -5.59 -3.65 1.98
CA ILE A 59 -5.66 -4.64 3.06
C ILE A 59 -5.69 -6.02 2.41
N HIS A 60 -4.63 -6.80 2.61
CA HIS A 60 -4.56 -8.18 2.14
C HIS A 60 -5.30 -9.11 3.11
N LEU A 61 -6.45 -9.63 2.70
CA LEU A 61 -7.33 -10.41 3.57
C LEU A 61 -6.98 -11.90 3.65
N ARG A 62 -6.50 -12.49 2.54
CA ARG A 62 -6.19 -13.93 2.46
C ARG A 62 -5.21 -14.23 1.32
N GLY A 63 -4.35 -15.24 1.52
CA GLY A 63 -3.37 -15.71 0.55
C GLY A 63 -1.99 -15.12 0.82
N GLU A 64 -1.15 -15.04 -0.19
CA GLU A 64 0.20 -14.49 -0.09
C GLU A 64 0.36 -13.31 -1.05
N VAL A 65 1.22 -12.36 -0.68
CA VAL A 65 1.57 -11.20 -1.49
C VAL A 65 3.06 -10.93 -1.31
N GLU A 66 3.74 -10.68 -2.42
CA GLU A 66 5.11 -10.20 -2.45
C GLU A 66 5.10 -8.78 -3.02
N ILE A 67 5.79 -7.86 -2.35
CA ILE A 67 5.92 -6.47 -2.77
C ILE A 67 7.41 -6.20 -2.99
N GLY A 68 7.78 -5.97 -4.24
CA GLY A 68 9.11 -5.49 -4.62
C GLY A 68 9.09 -3.97 -4.84
N VAL A 69 10.23 -3.33 -4.55
CA VAL A 69 10.51 -1.95 -4.93
C VAL A 69 11.73 -1.95 -5.86
N SER A 70 11.72 -1.09 -6.89
CA SER A 70 12.88 -0.82 -7.75
C SER A 70 13.52 0.49 -7.33
#